data_AF-A0A3M1FIV0-F1
#
_entry.id   AF-A0A3M1FIV0-F1
#
_cell.length_a   1.000
_cell.length_b   1.000
_cell.length_c   1.000
_cell.angle_alpha   90.00
_cell.angle_beta   90.00
_cell.angle_gamma   90.00
#
_symmetry.space_group_name_H-M   'P 1'
#
loop_
_entity.id
_entity.type
_entity.pdbx_description
1 polymer ?
#
loop_
_entity_poly.entity_id
_entity_poly.type
_entity_poly.pdbx_seq_one_letter_code
_entity_poly.pdbx_strand_id
1 'polypeptide(L)'
;MTIPLLYGPYGSGALAYADRLRAYNANAAWFHMFDPDAFEACAQAGVAPCVEFKTFRADFEAHPDLVPIGVDGQPIRYGDKVQGVCLSKKWFLEETEAALVAGVRTFQPAGIWLDYLTYAGWFETPEPDLQESCFCPECVADFCESTGVDATDPAEILAHHQAAWTSHKCRR
;
A
#
# COMPACT_ATOMS: atom_id res chain seq x y z
N MET A 1 25.70 11.04 -5.12
CA MET A 1 25.53 9.65 -4.66
C MET A 1 24.94 8.86 -5.80
N THR A 2 25.49 7.69 -6.11
CA THR A 2 24.89 6.74 -7.05
C THR A 2 24.00 5.80 -6.24
N ILE A 3 22.72 5.70 -6.59
CA ILE A 3 21.80 4.75 -5.95
C ILE A 3 22.22 3.35 -6.40
N PRO A 4 22.50 2.40 -5.48
CA PRO A 4 22.86 1.04 -5.86
C PRO A 4 21.69 0.34 -6.54
N LEU A 5 21.98 -0.47 -7.55
CA LEU A 5 20.98 -1.33 -8.16
C LEU A 5 20.80 -2.57 -7.28
N LEU A 6 19.55 -2.83 -6.86
CA LEU A 6 19.20 -3.93 -5.96
C LEU A 6 18.44 -5.00 -6.75
N TYR A 7 18.99 -6.22 -6.77
CA TYR A 7 18.45 -7.35 -7.50
C TYR A 7 18.38 -8.56 -6.57
N GLY A 8 17.20 -9.13 -6.44
CA GLY A 8 16.98 -10.20 -5.49
C GLY A 8 15.60 -10.83 -5.60
N PRO A 9 15.45 -12.05 -5.08
CA PRO A 9 14.14 -12.66 -4.92
C PRO A 9 13.31 -11.93 -3.86
N TYR A 10 12.01 -12.12 -3.94
CA TYR A 10 11.04 -11.68 -2.95
C TYR A 10 10.43 -12.86 -2.21
N GLY A 11 10.18 -12.68 -0.91
CA GLY A 11 9.50 -13.61 -0.03
C GLY A 11 10.44 -14.26 0.98
N SER A 12 9.94 -14.52 2.19
CA SER A 12 10.71 -15.09 3.30
C SER A 12 11.33 -16.45 2.98
N GLY A 13 10.72 -17.23 2.08
CA GLY A 13 11.28 -18.51 1.61
C GLY A 13 12.64 -18.36 0.92
N ALA A 14 12.96 -17.20 0.36
CA ALA A 14 14.27 -16.95 -0.25
C ALA A 14 15.40 -16.82 0.78
N LEU A 15 15.08 -16.44 2.02
CA LEU A 15 16.07 -16.25 3.10
C LEU A 15 16.75 -17.57 3.49
N ALA A 16 16.05 -18.69 3.35
CA ALA A 16 16.62 -20.03 3.55
C ALA A 16 17.76 -20.37 2.58
N TYR A 17 17.93 -19.59 1.51
CA TYR A 17 18.96 -19.76 0.49
C TYR A 17 19.80 -18.49 0.31
N ALA A 18 19.80 -17.58 1.30
CA ALA A 18 20.48 -16.29 1.21
C ALA A 18 21.97 -16.42 0.87
N ASP A 19 22.62 -17.45 1.41
CA ASP A 19 24.03 -17.81 1.17
C ASP A 19 24.36 -18.12 -0.31
N ARG A 20 23.35 -18.49 -1.10
CA ARG A 20 23.50 -18.84 -2.52
C ARG A 20 23.17 -17.70 -3.46
N LEU A 21 22.48 -16.65 -3.02
CA LEU A 21 21.97 -15.59 -3.89
C LEU A 21 23.08 -14.92 -4.71
N ARG A 22 24.25 -14.71 -4.11
CA ARG A 22 25.40 -14.10 -4.79
C ARG A 22 25.93 -14.96 -5.94
N ALA A 23 25.82 -16.29 -5.85
CA ALA A 23 26.19 -17.18 -6.95
C ALA A 23 25.27 -17.02 -8.18
N TYR A 24 24.08 -16.46 -7.99
CA TYR A 24 23.12 -16.13 -9.04
C TYR A 24 23.15 -14.65 -9.45
N ASN A 25 24.17 -13.90 -9.02
CA ASN A 25 24.29 -12.45 -9.21
C ASN A 25 23.15 -11.62 -8.59
N ALA A 26 22.43 -12.18 -7.61
CA ALA A 26 21.55 -11.41 -6.74
C ALA A 26 22.37 -10.78 -5.61
N ASN A 27 22.13 -9.50 -5.34
CA ASN A 27 22.82 -8.72 -4.32
C ASN A 27 21.88 -8.21 -3.21
N ALA A 28 20.60 -8.54 -3.29
CA ALA A 28 19.58 -8.16 -2.32
C ALA A 28 18.63 -9.34 -2.03
N ALA A 29 17.89 -9.24 -0.94
CA ALA A 29 16.72 -10.08 -0.65
C ALA A 29 15.57 -9.19 -0.19
N TRP A 30 14.37 -9.42 -0.73
CA TRP A 30 13.17 -8.67 -0.38
C TRP A 30 12.26 -9.51 0.49
N PHE A 31 11.86 -9.00 1.65
CA PHE A 31 11.03 -9.74 2.61
C PHE A 31 9.95 -8.85 3.23
N HIS A 32 8.91 -9.49 3.76
CA HIS A 32 7.76 -8.80 4.34
C HIS A 32 8.14 -8.09 5.63
N MET A 33 7.81 -6.80 5.71
CA MET A 33 7.92 -5.96 6.89
C MET A 33 9.35 -5.94 7.50
N PHE A 34 9.47 -5.28 8.64
CA PHE A 34 10.72 -5.23 9.39
C PHE A 34 10.87 -6.50 10.25
N ASP A 35 11.55 -7.50 9.71
CA ASP A 35 11.78 -8.79 10.36
C ASP A 35 13.26 -8.94 10.79
N PRO A 36 13.56 -8.89 12.11
CA PRO A 36 14.93 -9.03 12.62
C PRO A 36 15.69 -10.25 12.10
N ASP A 37 15.02 -11.39 11.97
CA ASP A 37 15.64 -12.65 11.54
C ASP A 37 16.05 -12.56 10.07
N ALA A 38 15.25 -11.88 9.25
CA ALA A 38 15.56 -11.63 7.85
C ALA A 38 16.76 -10.68 7.68
N PHE A 39 16.85 -9.63 8.52
CA PHE A 39 18.01 -8.75 8.54
C PHE A 39 19.28 -9.50 8.94
N GLU A 40 19.21 -10.37 9.95
CA GLU A 40 20.33 -11.19 10.38
C GLU A 40 20.77 -12.17 9.26
N ALA A 41 19.82 -12.86 8.62
CA ALA A 41 20.12 -13.77 7.50
C ALA A 41 20.81 -13.03 6.34
N CYS A 42 20.35 -11.82 6.00
CA CYS A 42 20.98 -11.01 4.97
C CYS A 42 22.41 -10.58 5.36
N ALA A 43 22.62 -10.19 6.61
CA ALA A 43 23.93 -9.81 7.13
C ALA A 43 24.91 -10.99 7.08
N GLN A 44 24.48 -12.19 7.48
CA GLN A 44 25.29 -13.41 7.44
C GLN A 44 25.65 -13.81 5.99
N ALA A 45 24.72 -13.66 5.05
CA ALA A 45 24.92 -14.00 3.64
C ALA A 45 25.65 -12.91 2.83
N GLY A 46 25.82 -11.70 3.37
CA GLY A 46 26.42 -10.57 2.67
C GLY A 46 25.58 -10.07 1.49
N VAL A 47 24.26 -10.07 1.64
CA VAL A 47 23.30 -9.48 0.68
C VAL A 47 22.56 -8.31 1.31
N ALA A 48 22.05 -7.39 0.49
CA ALA A 48 21.36 -6.20 0.94
C ALA A 48 19.92 -6.53 1.44
N PRO A 49 19.58 -6.25 2.71
CA PRO A 49 18.23 -6.47 3.21
C PRO A 49 17.29 -5.39 2.66
N CYS A 50 16.20 -5.81 2.02
CA CYS A 50 15.18 -4.93 1.46
C CYS A 50 13.81 -5.32 1.99
N VAL A 51 12.97 -4.33 2.28
CA VAL A 51 11.67 -4.52 2.92
C VAL A 51 10.55 -4.27 1.92
N GLU A 52 9.61 -5.19 1.82
CA GLU A 52 8.27 -4.91 1.32
C GLU A 52 7.41 -4.46 2.50
N PHE A 53 6.91 -3.24 2.43
CA PHE A 53 6.16 -2.60 3.49
C PHE A 53 4.69 -2.51 3.09
N LYS A 54 3.83 -3.07 3.94
CA LYS A 54 2.38 -3.09 3.72
C LYS A 54 1.78 -1.69 3.93
N THR A 55 1.75 -0.86 2.90
CA THR A 55 1.39 0.55 3.04
C THR A 55 -0.11 0.72 3.29
N PHE A 56 -0.94 0.05 2.48
CA PHE A 56 -2.39 0.17 2.55
C PHE A 56 -3.09 -1.20 2.66
N ARG A 57 -2.64 -1.99 3.64
CA ARG A 57 -3.26 -3.28 4.00
C ARG A 57 -3.54 -3.34 5.48
N ALA A 58 -4.79 -3.63 5.82
CA ALA A 58 -5.28 -3.72 7.19
C ALA A 58 -5.96 -5.06 7.47
N ASP A 59 -6.18 -5.33 8.75
CA ASP A 59 -7.13 -6.34 9.21
C ASP A 59 -8.52 -5.68 9.32
N PHE A 60 -9.40 -5.98 8.36
CA PHE A 60 -10.72 -5.38 8.29
C PHE A 60 -11.73 -6.00 9.27
N GLU A 61 -11.42 -7.15 9.88
CA GLU A 61 -12.23 -7.69 10.97
C GLU A 61 -12.01 -6.86 12.25
N ALA A 62 -10.75 -6.47 12.50
CA ALA A 62 -10.39 -5.59 13.61
C ALA A 62 -10.75 -4.13 13.35
N HIS A 63 -10.61 -3.66 12.10
CA HIS A 63 -10.82 -2.27 11.70
C HIS A 63 -11.78 -2.16 10.50
N PRO A 64 -13.07 -2.48 10.70
CA PRO A 64 -14.07 -2.40 9.63
C PRO A 64 -14.30 -0.96 9.14
N ASP A 65 -13.94 0.05 9.94
CA ASP A 65 -14.02 1.46 9.58
C ASP A 65 -13.00 1.87 8.49
N LEU A 66 -11.98 1.06 8.24
CA LEU A 66 -11.02 1.28 7.15
C LEU A 66 -11.56 0.88 5.78
N VAL A 67 -12.64 0.11 5.71
CA VAL A 67 -13.21 -0.32 4.44
C VAL A 67 -13.75 0.90 3.68
N PRO A 68 -13.33 1.13 2.42
CA PRO A 68 -13.86 2.22 1.62
C PRO A 68 -15.38 2.11 1.41
N ILE A 69 -16.06 3.25 1.30
CA ILE A 69 -17.50 3.31 1.00
C ILE A 69 -17.70 3.45 -0.50
N GLY A 70 -18.61 2.66 -1.07
CA GLY A 70 -18.98 2.67 -2.48
C GLY A 70 -20.02 3.73 -2.82
N VAL A 71 -20.38 3.78 -4.10
CA VAL A 71 -21.38 4.72 -4.67
C VAL A 71 -22.77 4.54 -4.03
N ASP A 72 -23.08 3.34 -3.54
CA ASP A 72 -24.34 2.99 -2.88
C ASP A 72 -24.38 3.35 -1.38
N GLY A 73 -23.31 3.98 -0.87
CA GLY A 73 -23.18 4.34 0.54
C GLY A 73 -22.87 3.14 1.46
N GLN A 74 -22.59 1.96 0.91
CA GLN A 74 -22.20 0.77 1.67
C GLN A 74 -20.69 0.51 1.58
N PRO A 75 -20.09 -0.25 2.53
CA PRO A 75 -18.73 -0.73 2.38
C PRO A 75 -18.55 -1.48 1.05
N ILE A 76 -17.47 -1.18 0.32
CA ILE A 76 -17.19 -1.88 -0.94
C ILE A 76 -16.96 -3.37 -0.71
N ARG A 77 -17.26 -4.16 -1.74
CA ARG A 77 -17.11 -5.61 -1.67
C ARG A 77 -15.65 -5.99 -1.50
N TYR A 78 -15.38 -7.01 -0.70
CA TYR A 78 -14.08 -7.65 -0.66
C TYR A 78 -13.86 -8.37 -1.98
N GLY A 79 -12.94 -7.88 -2.81
CA GLY A 79 -12.48 -8.61 -4.00
C GLY A 79 -11.62 -9.80 -3.60
N ASP A 80 -11.12 -10.58 -4.56
CA ASP A 80 -10.41 -11.84 -4.27
C ASP A 80 -9.14 -11.70 -3.41
N LYS A 81 -8.53 -10.51 -3.37
CA LYS A 81 -7.20 -10.29 -2.78
C LYS A 81 -7.01 -8.97 -2.03
N VAL A 82 -7.54 -7.86 -2.54
CA VAL A 82 -7.27 -6.51 -2.00
C VAL A 82 -8.55 -5.68 -1.99
N GLN A 83 -8.84 -5.07 -0.84
CA GLN A 83 -10.00 -4.20 -0.63
C GLN A 83 -9.64 -2.70 -0.60
N GLY A 84 -8.35 -2.35 -0.53
CA GLY A 84 -7.93 -0.96 -0.33
C GLY A 84 -8.30 -0.43 1.06
N VAL A 85 -7.97 0.84 1.35
CA VAL A 85 -8.25 1.48 2.64
C VAL A 85 -8.78 2.90 2.47
N CYS A 86 -9.61 3.33 3.40
CA CYS A 86 -10.13 4.68 3.44
C CYS A 86 -9.06 5.67 3.96
N LEU A 87 -8.46 6.48 3.07
CA LEU A 87 -7.43 7.46 3.43
C LEU A 87 -7.95 8.66 4.24
N SER A 88 -9.24 8.73 4.57
CA SER A 88 -9.74 9.73 5.54
C SER A 88 -9.45 9.32 6.99
N LYS A 89 -9.12 8.04 7.23
CA LYS A 89 -8.75 7.52 8.55
C LYS A 89 -7.31 7.92 8.90
N LYS A 90 -7.14 9.17 9.33
CA LYS A 90 -5.82 9.76 9.62
C LYS A 90 -5.02 8.97 10.65
N TRP A 91 -5.68 8.42 11.67
CA TRP A 91 -5.03 7.57 12.68
C TRP A 91 -4.27 6.38 12.05
N PHE A 92 -4.82 5.77 11.01
CA PHE A 92 -4.20 4.62 10.33
C PHE A 92 -2.99 5.06 9.49
N LEU A 93 -3.08 6.23 8.85
CA LEU A 93 -1.95 6.82 8.12
C LEU A 93 -0.80 7.18 9.06
N GLU A 94 -1.12 7.80 10.20
CA GLU A 94 -0.16 8.16 11.24
C GLU A 94 0.51 6.92 11.85
N GLU A 95 -0.26 5.87 12.14
CA GLU A 95 0.28 4.59 12.62
C GLU A 95 1.19 3.94 11.57
N THR A 96 0.77 3.92 10.31
CA THR A 96 1.53 3.35 9.19
C THR A 96 2.85 4.11 8.99
N GLU A 97 2.81 5.45 9.01
CA GLU A 97 4.01 6.29 8.94
C GLU A 97 4.92 6.05 10.14
N ALA A 98 4.38 6.00 11.35
CA ALA A 98 5.15 5.75 12.57
C ALA A 98 5.85 4.39 12.50
N ALA A 99 5.17 3.35 12.04
CA ALA A 99 5.73 2.01 11.85
C ALA A 99 6.86 2.02 10.80
N LEU A 100 6.66 2.70 9.67
CA LEU A 100 7.67 2.85 8.63
C LEU A 100 8.91 3.58 9.18
N VAL A 101 8.72 4.74 9.80
CA VAL A 101 9.82 5.56 10.35
C VAL A 101 10.59 4.80 11.43
N ALA A 102 9.89 4.13 12.34
CA ALA A 102 10.51 3.32 13.38
C ALA A 102 11.35 2.19 12.77
N GLY A 103 10.80 1.44 11.82
CA GLY A 103 11.51 0.37 11.15
C GLY A 103 12.73 0.84 10.37
N VAL A 104 12.63 1.94 9.61
CA VAL A 104 13.77 2.52 8.89
C VAL A 104 14.88 2.95 9.85
N ARG A 105 14.53 3.58 10.97
CA ARG A 105 15.51 4.01 11.98
C ARG A 105 16.20 2.83 12.65
N THR A 106 15.45 1.77 12.97
CA THR A 106 15.98 0.60 13.68
C THR A 106 16.82 -0.29 12.76
N PHE A 107 16.34 -0.58 11.55
CA PHE A 107 16.93 -1.63 10.71
C PHE A 107 17.72 -1.12 9.51
N GLN A 108 17.54 0.15 9.11
CA GLN A 108 18.27 0.78 8.01
C GLN A 108 18.32 -0.08 6.73
N PRO A 109 17.17 -0.50 6.17
CA PRO A 109 17.14 -1.35 4.97
C PRO A 109 17.80 -0.66 3.77
N ALA A 110 18.36 -1.45 2.87
CA ALA A 110 18.95 -0.95 1.63
C ALA A 110 17.91 -0.45 0.63
N GLY A 111 16.70 -1.01 0.68
CA GLY A 111 15.58 -0.65 -0.18
C GLY A 111 14.23 -0.91 0.50
N ILE A 112 13.23 -0.13 0.12
CA ILE A 112 11.85 -0.28 0.57
C ILE A 112 10.94 -0.29 -0.65
N TRP A 113 10.11 -1.31 -0.74
CA TRP A 113 9.00 -1.40 -1.67
C TRP A 113 7.72 -1.13 -0.88
N LEU A 114 7.03 -0.04 -1.22
CA LEU A 114 5.70 0.28 -0.69
C LEU A 114 4.66 -0.55 -1.44
N ASP A 115 4.13 -1.58 -0.80
CA ASP A 115 3.13 -2.47 -1.37
C ASP A 115 1.71 -2.09 -0.93
N TYR A 116 0.73 -2.61 -1.66
CA TYR A 116 -0.71 -2.33 -1.58
C TYR A 116 -1.06 -0.89 -1.95
N LEU A 117 -1.78 -0.75 -3.06
CA LEU A 117 -2.35 0.52 -3.49
C LEU A 117 -3.60 0.84 -2.67
N THR A 118 -3.92 2.12 -2.59
CA THR A 118 -5.07 2.66 -1.86
C THR A 118 -6.41 2.06 -2.27
N TYR A 119 -6.58 1.79 -3.56
CA TYR A 119 -7.88 1.44 -4.15
C TYR A 119 -8.04 -0.06 -4.35
N ALA A 120 -9.26 -0.53 -4.16
CA ALA A 120 -9.62 -1.91 -4.47
C ALA A 120 -9.43 -2.20 -5.96
N GLY A 121 -8.92 -3.38 -6.24
CA GLY A 121 -8.71 -3.85 -7.60
C GLY A 121 -7.59 -4.88 -7.62
N TRP A 122 -7.83 -5.97 -8.35
CA TRP A 122 -6.83 -7.01 -8.54
C TRP A 122 -6.39 -7.06 -10.00
N PHE A 123 -5.37 -6.26 -10.31
CA PHE A 123 -4.89 -6.03 -11.68
C PHE A 123 -4.32 -7.29 -12.36
N GLU A 124 -4.04 -8.37 -11.61
CA GLU A 124 -3.55 -9.63 -12.17
C GLU A 124 -4.67 -10.50 -12.78
N THR A 125 -5.93 -10.06 -12.70
CA THR A 125 -7.04 -10.70 -13.43
C THR A 125 -7.30 -10.00 -14.77
N PRO A 126 -7.76 -10.74 -15.81
CA PRO A 126 -8.09 -10.14 -17.11
C PRO A 126 -9.18 -9.06 -17.04
N GLU A 127 -10.10 -9.18 -16.06
CA GLU A 127 -11.24 -8.30 -15.86
C GLU A 127 -11.28 -7.87 -14.37
N PRO A 128 -10.41 -6.94 -13.95
CA PRO A 128 -10.36 -6.53 -12.55
C PRO A 128 -11.66 -5.80 -12.15
N ASP A 129 -12.21 -6.14 -10.99
CA ASP A 129 -13.32 -5.38 -10.39
C ASP A 129 -12.79 -4.03 -9.86
N LEU A 130 -12.95 -2.98 -10.67
CA LEU A 130 -12.56 -1.62 -10.33
C LEU A 130 -13.75 -0.88 -9.71
N GLN A 131 -13.92 -1.06 -8.40
CA GLN A 131 -14.99 -0.42 -7.63
C GLN A 131 -14.68 1.06 -7.39
N GLU A 132 -15.59 1.96 -7.79
CA GLU A 132 -15.48 3.38 -7.44
C GLU A 132 -15.66 3.59 -5.93
N SER A 133 -14.64 4.18 -5.32
CA SER A 133 -14.56 4.47 -3.89
C SER A 133 -13.55 5.62 -3.68
N CYS A 134 -13.42 6.24 -2.50
CA CYS A 134 -14.21 6.11 -1.27
C CYS A 134 -15.18 7.28 -1.15
N PHE A 135 -16.49 7.04 -1.05
CA PHE A 135 -17.54 8.06 -0.95
C PHE A 135 -18.04 8.25 0.49
N CYS A 136 -17.20 7.98 1.50
CA CYS A 136 -17.58 8.32 2.88
C CYS A 136 -17.66 9.85 3.03
N PRO A 137 -18.45 10.37 4.00
CA PRO A 137 -18.65 11.80 4.17
C PRO A 137 -17.35 12.60 4.28
N GLU A 138 -16.33 12.05 4.95
CA GLU A 138 -15.04 12.71 5.11
C GLU A 138 -14.24 12.78 3.79
N CYS A 139 -14.31 11.75 2.94
CA CYS A 139 -13.64 11.76 1.64
C CYS A 139 -14.31 12.73 0.66
N VAL A 140 -15.65 12.80 0.68
CA VAL A 140 -16.40 13.76 -0.14
C VAL A 140 -16.13 15.19 0.33
N ALA A 141 -16.13 15.44 1.64
CA ALA A 141 -15.82 16.76 2.18
C ALA A 141 -14.40 17.24 1.80
N ASP A 142 -13.40 16.37 1.95
CA ASP A 142 -12.01 16.65 1.55
C ASP A 142 -11.87 16.94 0.04
N PHE A 143 -12.64 16.24 -0.79
CA PHE A 143 -12.71 16.53 -2.22
C PHE A 143 -13.32 17.89 -2.51
N CYS A 144 -14.48 18.21 -1.92
CA CYS A 144 -15.14 19.50 -2.12
C CYS A 144 -14.24 20.66 -1.64
N GLU A 145 -13.61 20.52 -0.47
CA GLU A 145 -12.70 21.53 0.09
C GLU A 145 -11.46 21.73 -0.79
N SER A 146 -10.82 20.64 -1.24
CA SER A 146 -9.57 20.72 -2.01
C SER A 146 -9.76 21.14 -3.48
N THR A 147 -10.96 21.00 -4.03
CA THR A 147 -11.23 21.28 -5.45
C THR A 147 -12.19 22.44 -5.69
N GLY A 148 -12.94 22.87 -4.68
CA GLY A 148 -14.00 23.86 -4.81
C GLY A 148 -15.26 23.36 -5.54
N VAL A 149 -15.36 22.04 -5.79
CA VAL A 149 -16.55 21.42 -6.37
C VAL A 149 -17.65 21.35 -5.32
N ASP A 150 -18.86 21.75 -5.70
CA ASP A 150 -20.07 21.68 -4.86
C ASP A 150 -20.95 20.52 -5.33
N ALA A 151 -20.48 19.28 -5.10
CA ALA A 151 -21.20 18.05 -5.40
C ALA A 151 -20.92 17.03 -4.30
N THR A 152 -21.96 16.60 -3.59
CA THR A 152 -21.83 15.68 -2.44
C THR A 152 -22.43 14.30 -2.69
N ASP A 153 -23.26 14.16 -3.72
CA ASP A 153 -23.80 12.88 -4.15
C ASP A 153 -22.78 12.14 -5.02
N PRO A 154 -22.40 10.89 -4.70
CA PRO A 154 -21.53 10.07 -5.54
C PRO A 154 -21.97 9.99 -7.00
N ALA A 155 -23.28 9.92 -7.27
CA ALA A 155 -23.79 9.87 -8.64
C ALA A 155 -23.51 11.16 -9.41
N GLU A 156 -23.66 12.32 -8.77
CA GLU A 156 -23.34 13.63 -9.34
C GLU A 156 -21.83 13.79 -9.57
N ILE A 157 -21.02 13.41 -8.58
CA ILE A 157 -19.56 13.45 -8.69
C ILE A 157 -19.09 12.62 -9.89
N LEU A 158 -19.63 11.40 -10.06
CA LEU A 158 -19.27 10.53 -11.17
C LEU A 158 -19.82 11.01 -12.52
N ALA A 159 -20.99 11.64 -12.56
CA ALA A 159 -21.57 12.13 -13.81
C ALA A 159 -20.89 13.41 -14.33
N HIS A 160 -20.47 14.30 -13.43
CA HIS A 160 -20.05 15.65 -13.79
C HIS A 160 -18.62 16.01 -13.39
N HIS A 161 -18.04 15.29 -12.43
CA HIS A 161 -16.75 15.63 -11.82
C HIS A 161 -15.75 14.45 -11.75
N GLN A 162 -15.98 13.36 -12.50
CA GLN A 162 -15.18 12.13 -12.40
C GLN A 162 -13.67 12.35 -12.59
N ALA A 163 -13.29 13.20 -13.55
CA ALA A 163 -11.88 13.51 -13.77
C ALA A 163 -11.24 14.24 -12.57
N ALA A 164 -11.96 15.18 -11.98
CA ALA A 164 -11.51 15.89 -10.78
C ALA A 164 -11.43 14.95 -9.58
N TRP A 165 -12.45 14.09 -9.40
CA TRP A 165 -12.48 13.06 -8.36
C TRP A 165 -11.30 12.10 -8.47
N THR A 166 -11.06 11.56 -9.67
CA THR A 166 -9.92 10.66 -9.95
C THR A 166 -8.59 11.36 -9.67
N SER A 167 -8.43 12.60 -10.12
CA SER A 167 -7.21 13.36 -9.93
C SER A 167 -6.94 13.70 -8.47
N HIS A 168 -7.98 14.03 -7.70
CA HIS A 168 -7.90 14.22 -6.24
C HIS A 168 -7.47 12.92 -5.56
N LYS A 169 -8.14 11.80 -5.88
CA LYS A 169 -7.83 10.46 -5.39
C LYS A 169 -6.37 10.03 -5.64
N CYS A 170 -5.80 10.34 -6.80
CA CYS A 170 -4.41 9.98 -7.13
C CYS A 170 -3.34 10.86 -6.47
N ARG A 171 -3.70 12.03 -5.93
CA ARG A 171 -2.76 12.95 -5.27
C ARG A 171 -2.71 12.79 -3.74
N ARG A 172 -3.59 11.96 -3.19
CA ARG A 172 -3.70 11.70 -1.75
C ARG A 172 -2.74 10.62 -1.28
#